data_AF-A0A7X6VU54-F1
#
_entry.id   AF-A0A7X6VU54-F1
#
_cell.length_a   1.000
_cell.length_b   1.000
_cell.length_c   1.000
_cell.angle_alpha   90.00
_cell.angle_beta   90.00
_cell.angle_gamma   90.00
#
_symmetry.space_group_name_H-M   'P 1'
#
loop_
_entity.id
_entity.type
_entity.pdbx_description
1 polymer ?
#
loop_
_entity_poly.entity_id
_entity_poly.type
_entity_poly.pdbx_seq_one_letter_code
_entity_poly.pdbx_strand_id
1 'polypeptide(L)'
;ILSGEEPPEPELQAYLNNFNAGSMCLVNIESVAAIENLDLLLSVPGLDAVIIGPHDLSVSLGLPEQYEHPEYQKTVTEIIRKSRAKGIHAGIHFPSDPNRQIRYMKEGANIVLHSTDVVLFSQKLREDMARIKDAAGELSVSAEGEDLVI
;
A
#
# COMPACT_ATOMS: atom_id res chain seq x y z
N ILE A 1 -22.95 25.11 3.60
CA ILE A 1 -22.00 24.62 2.56
C ILE A 1 -20.97 23.61 3.11
N LEU A 2 -20.03 23.97 4.00
CA LEU A 2 -18.96 23.04 4.44
C LEU A 2 -19.44 21.84 5.27
N SER A 3 -20.61 21.94 5.91
CA SER A 3 -21.27 20.82 6.61
C SER A 3 -22.02 19.86 5.68
N GLY A 4 -22.14 20.18 4.39
CA GLY A 4 -22.97 19.45 3.43
C GLY A 4 -24.49 19.69 3.55
N GLU A 5 -24.93 20.52 4.50
CA GLU A 5 -26.35 20.79 4.77
C GLU A 5 -27.00 21.75 3.78
N GLU A 6 -26.19 22.57 3.09
CA GLU A 6 -26.66 23.51 2.08
C GLU A 6 -25.84 23.31 0.80
N PRO A 7 -26.48 23.12 -0.36
CA PRO A 7 -25.78 23.02 -1.63
C PRO A 7 -25.15 24.37 -2.00
N PRO A 8 -23.99 24.38 -2.67
CA PRO A 8 -23.43 25.60 -3.22
C PRO A 8 -24.31 26.12 -4.37
N GLU A 9 -24.23 27.43 -4.62
CA GLU A 9 -24.85 28.07 -5.79
C GLU A 9 -24.39 27.39 -7.10
N PRO A 10 -25.20 27.36 -8.17
CA PRO A 10 -24.92 26.57 -9.38
C PRO A 10 -23.54 26.83 -10.01
N GLU A 11 -23.10 28.09 -10.03
CA GLU A 11 -21.80 28.47 -10.57
C GLU A 11 -20.64 27.93 -9.72
N LEU A 12 -20.79 28.01 -8.39
CA LEU A 12 -19.80 27.45 -7.46
C LEU A 12 -19.78 25.92 -7.53
N GLN A 13 -20.93 25.26 -7.64
CA GLN A 13 -21.01 23.80 -7.85
C GLN A 13 -20.28 23.38 -9.13
N ALA A 14 -20.51 24.09 -10.24
CA ALA A 14 -19.85 23.80 -11.51
C ALA A 14 -18.33 24.01 -11.44
N TYR A 15 -17.89 25.09 -10.78
CA TYR A 15 -16.47 25.35 -10.53
C TYR A 15 -15.82 24.20 -9.74
N LEU A 16 -16.43 23.78 -8.63
CA LEU A 16 -15.91 22.70 -7.79
C LEU A 16 -15.87 21.36 -8.52
N ASN A 17 -16.92 21.04 -9.29
CA ASN A 17 -16.97 19.81 -10.09
C ASN A 17 -15.85 19.78 -11.15
N ASN A 18 -15.64 20.90 -11.86
CA ASN A 18 -14.57 20.99 -12.85
C ASN A 18 -13.18 20.93 -12.21
N PHE A 19 -12.99 21.58 -11.06
CA PHE A 19 -11.73 21.55 -10.34
C PHE A 19 -11.37 20.13 -9.88
N ASN A 20 -12.38 19.35 -9.43
CA ASN A 20 -12.18 18.00 -8.92
C ASN A 20 -12.24 16.91 -10.00
N ALA A 21 -12.61 17.22 -11.25
CA ALA A 21 -12.83 16.21 -12.29
C ALA A 21 -11.61 15.32 -12.59
N GLY A 22 -10.39 15.81 -12.29
CA GLY A 22 -9.14 15.05 -12.43
C GLY A 22 -8.56 14.51 -11.12
N SER A 23 -9.27 14.65 -10.00
CA SER A 23 -8.82 14.21 -8.68
C SER A 23 -9.28 12.78 -8.39
N MET A 24 -8.50 12.05 -7.59
CA MET A 24 -8.89 10.75 -7.05
C MET A 24 -8.81 10.78 -5.52
N CYS A 25 -9.79 10.18 -4.86
CA CYS A 25 -9.80 9.95 -3.42
C CYS A 25 -9.34 8.51 -3.11
N LEU A 26 -8.20 8.40 -2.44
CA LEU A 26 -7.65 7.12 -2.00
C LEU A 26 -7.51 7.14 -0.48
N VAL A 27 -7.88 6.04 0.18
CA VAL A 27 -7.74 5.91 1.64
C VAL A 27 -6.93 4.68 2.01
N ASN A 28 -6.21 4.77 3.12
CA ASN A 28 -5.47 3.64 3.67
C ASN A 28 -6.40 2.71 4.48
N ILE A 29 -6.25 1.40 4.28
CA ILE A 29 -6.84 0.35 5.12
C ILE A 29 -5.69 -0.42 5.78
N GLU A 30 -5.45 -0.12 7.05
CA GLU A 30 -4.23 -0.57 7.75
C GLU A 30 -4.43 -0.89 9.23
N SER A 31 -5.69 -1.01 9.68
CA SER A 31 -6.00 -1.34 11.07
C SER A 31 -7.18 -2.31 11.19
N VAL A 32 -7.25 -3.02 12.31
CA VAL A 32 -8.38 -3.92 12.65
C VAL A 32 -9.70 -3.16 12.63
N ALA A 33 -9.74 -1.95 13.19
CA ALA A 33 -10.93 -1.11 13.15
C ALA A 33 -11.37 -0.76 11.70
N ALA A 34 -10.42 -0.53 10.79
CA ALA A 34 -10.73 -0.28 9.38
C ALA A 34 -11.28 -1.54 8.68
N ILE A 35 -10.79 -2.73 9.03
CA ILE A 35 -11.31 -4.00 8.50
C ILE A 35 -12.74 -4.26 9.00
N GLU A 36 -12.98 -4.06 10.30
CA GLU A 36 -14.30 -4.22 10.92
C GLU A 36 -15.36 -3.29 10.30
N ASN A 37 -14.93 -2.09 9.87
CA ASN A 37 -15.78 -1.09 9.23
C ASN A 37 -15.63 -1.04 7.70
N LEU A 38 -14.97 -2.03 7.09
CA LEU A 38 -14.60 -1.97 5.68
C LEU A 38 -15.81 -1.77 4.78
N ASP A 39 -16.92 -2.45 5.07
CA ASP A 39 -18.11 -2.33 4.23
C ASP A 39 -18.73 -0.92 4.25
N LEU A 40 -18.67 -0.25 5.40
CA LEU A 40 -19.09 1.13 5.56
C LEU A 40 -18.14 2.07 4.81
N LEU A 41 -16.83 1.92 5.00
CA LEU A 41 -15.81 2.74 4.33
C LEU A 41 -15.92 2.65 2.81
N LEU A 42 -16.08 1.45 2.26
CA LEU A 42 -16.25 1.24 0.82
C LEU A 42 -17.58 1.74 0.26
N SER A 43 -18.51 2.20 1.11
CA SER A 43 -19.79 2.79 0.70
C SER A 43 -19.77 4.33 0.68
N VAL A 44 -18.67 4.95 1.11
CA VAL A 44 -18.52 6.41 1.13
C VAL A 44 -18.54 6.97 -0.30
N PRO A 45 -19.46 7.90 -0.63
CA PRO A 45 -19.50 8.53 -1.94
C PRO A 45 -18.20 9.26 -2.27
N GLY A 46 -17.71 9.07 -3.50
CA GLY A 46 -16.49 9.71 -3.99
C GLY A 46 -15.19 9.02 -3.59
N LEU A 47 -15.24 7.84 -2.95
CA LEU A 47 -14.06 7.01 -2.77
C LEU A 47 -13.71 6.29 -4.09
N ASP A 48 -12.47 6.42 -4.55
CA ASP A 48 -12.02 5.79 -5.80
C ASP A 48 -11.18 4.53 -5.56
N ALA A 49 -10.34 4.53 -4.52
CA ALA A 49 -9.50 3.39 -4.19
C ALA A 49 -9.21 3.22 -2.71
N VAL A 50 -8.81 2.01 -2.35
CA VAL A 50 -8.12 1.72 -1.09
C VAL A 50 -6.67 1.33 -1.34
N ILE A 51 -5.78 1.79 -0.46
CA ILE A 51 -4.40 1.36 -0.38
C ILE A 51 -4.20 0.60 0.92
N ILE A 52 -3.62 -0.59 0.86
CA ILE A 52 -3.30 -1.37 2.05
C ILE A 52 -1.90 -0.99 2.50
N GLY A 53 -1.79 -0.46 3.72
CA GLY A 53 -0.52 -0.21 4.40
C GLY A 53 -0.04 -1.53 5.03
N PRO A 54 0.91 -2.26 4.42
CA PRO A 54 1.20 -3.63 4.83
C PRO A 54 1.77 -3.72 6.25
N HIS A 55 2.63 -2.75 6.62
CA HIS A 55 3.36 -2.73 7.89
C HIS A 55 2.41 -2.47 9.05
N ASP A 56 1.69 -1.34 8.99
CA ASP A 56 0.69 -0.97 9.99
C ASP A 56 -0.41 -2.01 10.12
N LEU A 57 -0.88 -2.59 8.99
CA LEU A 57 -1.83 -3.70 9.02
C LEU A 57 -1.29 -4.91 9.78
N SER A 58 -0.03 -5.29 9.52
CA SER A 58 0.60 -6.43 10.19
C SER A 58 0.72 -6.20 11.69
N VAL A 59 1.09 -4.99 12.10
CA VAL A 59 1.15 -4.58 13.52
C VAL A 59 -0.23 -4.60 14.15
N SER A 60 -1.23 -4.03 13.49
CA SER A 60 -2.60 -3.98 14.01
C SER A 60 -3.22 -5.37 14.18
N LEU A 61 -2.82 -6.35 13.37
CA LEU A 61 -3.25 -7.76 13.50
C LEU A 61 -2.49 -8.52 14.59
N GLY A 62 -1.50 -7.90 15.26
CA GLY A 62 -0.63 -8.60 16.21
C GLY A 62 0.38 -9.53 15.52
N LEU A 63 0.65 -9.31 14.23
CA LEU A 63 1.51 -10.12 13.37
C LEU A 63 2.63 -9.26 12.74
N PRO A 64 3.43 -8.53 13.54
CA PRO A 64 4.36 -7.52 13.01
C PRO A 64 5.31 -8.13 11.97
N GLU A 65 5.21 -7.63 10.74
CA GLU A 65 6.01 -8.01 9.57
C GLU A 65 5.89 -9.49 9.14
N GLN A 66 4.93 -10.24 9.68
CA GLN A 66 4.67 -11.64 9.31
C GLN A 66 3.78 -11.73 8.06
N TYR A 67 4.26 -11.19 6.94
CA TYR A 67 3.48 -11.07 5.69
C TYR A 67 3.08 -12.40 5.03
N GLU A 68 3.74 -13.50 5.39
CA GLU A 68 3.40 -14.86 4.93
C GLU A 68 2.42 -15.57 5.87
N HIS A 69 2.06 -14.96 7.00
CA HIS A 69 1.10 -15.54 7.92
C HIS A 69 -0.27 -15.70 7.25
N PRO A 70 -0.95 -16.87 7.36
CA PRO A 70 -2.21 -17.12 6.66
C PRO A 70 -3.30 -16.09 6.96
N GLU A 71 -3.37 -15.60 8.20
CA GLU A 71 -4.33 -14.57 8.59
C GLU A 71 -4.05 -13.23 7.89
N TYR A 72 -2.79 -12.81 7.79
CA TYR A 72 -2.42 -11.59 7.09
C TYR A 72 -2.81 -11.68 5.60
N GLN A 73 -2.43 -12.78 4.94
CA GLN A 73 -2.75 -12.98 3.52
C GLN A 73 -4.27 -13.04 3.27
N LYS A 74 -5.01 -13.70 4.16
CA LYS A 74 -6.48 -13.77 4.11
C LYS A 74 -7.07 -12.37 4.24
N THR A 75 -6.62 -11.57 5.20
CA THR A 75 -7.09 -10.21 5.43
C THR A 75 -6.83 -9.30 4.22
N VAL A 76 -5.61 -9.31 3.67
CA VAL A 76 -5.28 -8.54 2.46
C VAL A 76 -6.15 -8.97 1.28
N THR A 77 -6.34 -10.27 1.08
CA THR A 77 -7.20 -10.82 0.02
C THR A 77 -8.66 -10.40 0.19
N GLU A 78 -9.16 -10.40 1.43
CA GLU A 78 -10.52 -9.94 1.74
C GLU A 78 -10.70 -8.47 1.39
N ILE A 79 -9.77 -7.60 1.81
CA ILE A 79 -9.82 -6.17 1.49
C ILE A 79 -9.86 -5.97 -0.03
N ILE A 80 -8.93 -6.58 -0.75
CA ILE A 80 -8.87 -6.49 -2.22
C ILE A 80 -10.20 -6.92 -2.83
N ARG A 81 -10.68 -8.14 -2.53
CA ARG A 81 -11.89 -8.68 -3.17
C ARG A 81 -13.13 -7.87 -2.84
N LYS A 82 -13.30 -7.43 -1.59
CA LYS A 82 -14.44 -6.58 -1.18
C LYS A 82 -14.42 -5.22 -1.87
N SER A 83 -13.26 -4.57 -1.94
CA SER A 83 -13.10 -3.29 -2.65
C SER A 83 -13.45 -3.45 -4.13
N ARG A 84 -12.85 -4.44 -4.80
CA ARG A 84 -13.11 -4.69 -6.23
C ARG A 84 -14.56 -5.06 -6.52
N ALA A 85 -15.22 -5.82 -5.65
CA ALA A 85 -16.64 -6.17 -5.79
C ALA A 85 -17.57 -4.95 -5.74
N LYS A 86 -17.16 -3.86 -5.09
CA LYS A 86 -17.88 -2.57 -5.05
C LYS A 86 -17.46 -1.59 -6.14
N GLY A 87 -16.59 -2.01 -7.07
CA GLY A 87 -16.04 -1.14 -8.10
C GLY A 87 -14.88 -0.25 -7.62
N ILE A 88 -14.54 -0.28 -6.34
CA ILE A 88 -13.45 0.51 -5.74
C ILE A 88 -12.10 -0.13 -6.12
N HIS A 89 -11.13 0.69 -6.52
CA HIS A 89 -9.78 0.22 -6.83
C HIS A 89 -9.03 -0.24 -5.58
N ALA A 90 -8.07 -1.14 -5.74
CA ALA A 90 -7.31 -1.67 -4.62
C ALA A 90 -5.83 -1.81 -4.97
N GLY A 91 -4.97 -1.35 -4.07
CA GLY A 91 -3.53 -1.52 -4.14
C GLY A 91 -2.92 -1.86 -2.79
N ILE A 92 -1.70 -2.39 -2.83
CA ILE A 92 -0.89 -2.67 -1.64
C ILE A 92 0.55 -2.29 -1.96
N HIS A 93 1.22 -1.65 -1.01
CA HIS A 93 2.65 -1.34 -1.12
C HIS A 93 3.47 -2.55 -0.63
N PHE A 94 4.56 -2.88 -1.33
CA PHE A 94 5.61 -3.73 -0.77
C PHE A 94 6.98 -3.26 -1.25
N PRO A 95 8.00 -3.29 -0.38
CA PRO A 95 9.36 -3.02 -0.79
C PRO A 95 9.94 -4.22 -1.55
N SER A 96 10.79 -3.92 -2.52
CA SER A 96 11.75 -4.85 -3.14
C SER A 96 11.19 -5.97 -4.02
N ASP A 97 10.56 -7.02 -3.46
CA ASP A 97 10.21 -8.24 -4.22
C ASP A 97 8.87 -8.09 -4.98
N PRO A 98 8.85 -8.15 -6.34
CA PRO A 98 7.62 -8.06 -7.13
C PRO A 98 6.65 -9.24 -6.96
N ASN A 99 7.08 -10.39 -6.42
CA ASN A 99 6.23 -11.58 -6.32
C ASN A 99 4.97 -11.36 -5.48
N ARG A 100 5.04 -10.50 -4.45
CA ARG A 100 3.87 -10.15 -3.63
C ARG A 100 2.86 -9.33 -4.43
N GLN A 101 3.30 -8.35 -5.20
CA GLN A 101 2.43 -7.57 -6.07
C GLN A 101 1.78 -8.49 -7.11
N ILE A 102 2.56 -9.38 -7.74
CA ILE A 102 2.03 -10.35 -8.71
C ILE A 102 0.95 -11.24 -8.07
N ARG A 103 1.16 -11.73 -6.84
CA ARG A 103 0.16 -12.50 -6.09
C ARG A 103 -1.12 -11.70 -5.92
N TYR A 104 -1.05 -10.48 -5.39
CA TYR A 104 -2.24 -9.68 -5.10
C TYR A 104 -2.95 -9.14 -6.34
N MET A 105 -2.24 -8.96 -7.46
CA MET A 105 -2.86 -8.70 -8.76
C MET A 105 -3.76 -9.86 -9.20
N LYS A 106 -3.35 -11.12 -8.97
CA LYS A 106 -4.19 -12.30 -9.25
C LYS A 106 -5.42 -12.36 -8.35
N GLU A 107 -5.36 -11.76 -7.16
CA GLU A 107 -6.50 -11.61 -6.25
C GLU A 107 -7.44 -10.45 -6.62
N GLY A 108 -7.07 -9.62 -7.60
CA GLY A 108 -7.89 -8.54 -8.14
C GLY A 108 -7.34 -7.14 -7.88
N ALA A 109 -6.21 -6.98 -7.19
CA ALA A 109 -5.57 -5.68 -7.03
C ALA A 109 -5.22 -5.10 -8.40
N ASN A 110 -5.49 -3.82 -8.59
CA ASN A 110 -5.33 -3.16 -9.88
C ASN A 110 -4.62 -1.80 -9.78
N ILE A 111 -4.14 -1.45 -8.59
CA ILE A 111 -3.13 -0.42 -8.35
C ILE A 111 -1.88 -1.14 -7.84
N VAL A 112 -0.75 -0.91 -8.51
CA VAL A 112 0.54 -1.53 -8.15
C VAL A 112 1.46 -0.47 -7.57
N LEU A 113 1.67 -0.51 -6.25
CA LEU A 113 2.63 0.33 -5.55
C LEU A 113 3.90 -0.49 -5.28
N HIS A 114 4.89 -0.36 -6.17
CA HIS A 114 6.11 -1.15 -6.10
C HIS A 114 7.28 -0.32 -5.58
N SER A 115 7.85 -0.78 -4.46
CA SER A 115 9.08 -0.24 -3.89
C SER A 115 9.03 1.26 -3.58
N THR A 116 10.19 1.84 -3.28
CA THR A 116 10.43 3.27 -3.20
C THR A 116 11.77 3.59 -3.87
N ASP A 117 11.98 4.84 -4.25
CA ASP A 117 13.26 5.33 -4.77
C ASP A 117 14.44 4.99 -3.86
N VAL A 118 14.32 5.23 -2.55
CA VAL A 118 15.36 4.94 -1.55
C VAL A 118 15.63 3.44 -1.46
N VAL A 119 14.59 2.60 -1.50
CA VAL A 119 14.76 1.13 -1.44
C VAL A 119 15.43 0.62 -2.71
N LEU A 120 14.97 1.05 -3.90
CA LEU A 120 15.57 0.65 -5.17
C LEU A 120 17.03 1.11 -5.29
N PHE A 121 17.31 2.36 -4.92
CA PHE A 121 18.67 2.89 -4.90
C PHE A 121 19.56 2.08 -3.96
N SER A 122 19.12 1.86 -2.73
CA SER A 122 19.88 1.12 -1.72
C SER A 122 20.10 -0.34 -2.12
N GLN A 123 19.09 -0.98 -2.69
CA GLN A 123 19.19 -2.35 -3.18
C GLN A 123 20.25 -2.44 -4.28
N LYS A 124 20.16 -1.58 -5.29
CA LYS A 124 21.09 -1.61 -6.42
C LYS A 124 22.51 -1.26 -5.99
N LEU A 125 22.67 -0.27 -5.12
CA LEU A 125 23.97 0.11 -4.58
C LEU A 125 24.61 -1.04 -3.79
N ARG A 126 23.84 -1.74 -2.94
CA ARG A 126 24.33 -2.91 -2.20
C ARG A 126 24.75 -4.04 -3.14
N GLU A 127 23.96 -4.33 -4.17
CA GLU A 127 24.27 -5.35 -5.18
C GLU A 127 25.57 -5.05 -5.92
N ASP A 128 25.76 -3.80 -6.37
CA ASP A 128 26.96 -3.40 -7.10
C ASP A 128 28.21 -3.39 -6.20
N MET A 129 28.08 -2.89 -4.97
CA MET A 129 29.17 -2.92 -4.00
C MET A 129 29.58 -4.34 -3.59
N ALA A 130 28.62 -5.26 -3.43
CA ALA A 130 28.92 -6.66 -3.15
C ALA A 130 29.77 -7.28 -4.28
N ARG A 131 29.38 -7.06 -5.54
CA ARG A 131 30.12 -7.55 -6.71
C ARG A 131 31.54 -6.98 -6.79
N ILE A 132 31.72 -5.70 -6.46
CA ILE A 132 33.04 -5.06 -6.47
C ILE A 132 33.94 -5.67 -5.38
N LYS A 133 33.41 -5.88 -4.17
CA LYS A 133 34.15 -6.49 -3.05
C LYS A 133 34.56 -7.92 -3.36
N ASP A 134 33.64 -8.72 -3.89
CA ASP A 134 33.90 -10.10 -4.29
C ASP A 134 35.03 -10.16 -5.35
N ALA A 135 35.00 -9.29 -6.35
CA ALA A 135 36.03 -9.21 -7.39
C ALA A 135 37.39 -8.74 -6.85
N ALA A 136 37.40 -7.92 -5.81
CA ALA A 136 38.62 -7.45 -5.14
C ALA A 136 39.23 -8.48 -4.18
N GLY A 137 38.58 -9.62 -3.94
CA GLY A 137 39.05 -10.68 -3.03
C GLY A 137 38.76 -10.41 -1.56
N GLU A 138 37.89 -9.44 -1.24
CA GLU A 138 37.38 -9.26 0.12
C GLU A 138 36.33 -10.34 0.40
N LEU A 139 36.68 -11.35 1.20
CA LEU A 139 35.73 -12.39 1.63
C LEU A 139 34.54 -11.73 2.35
N SER A 140 33.32 -12.02 1.92
CA SER A 140 32.09 -11.59 2.59
C SER A 140 32.12 -12.06 4.04
N VAL A 141 32.24 -11.14 5.00
CA VAL A 141 31.90 -11.41 6.40
C VAL A 141 30.42 -11.79 6.40
N SER A 142 30.12 -13.01 6.84
CA SER A 142 28.75 -13.50 7.00
C SER A 142 27.90 -12.46 7.71
N ALA A 143 26.71 -12.17 7.16
CA ALA A 143 25.73 -11.23 7.69
C ALA A 143 25.05 -11.74 8.97
N GLU A 144 25.85 -12.09 9.98
CA GLU A 144 25.44 -12.28 11.36
C GLU A 144 26.20 -11.23 12.20
N GLY A 145 25.70 -10.01 12.17
CA GLY A 145 26.26 -8.89 12.90
C GLY A 145 25.31 -7.72 12.79
N GLU A 146 24.37 -7.64 13.72
CA GLU A 146 23.76 -6.37 14.09
C GLU A 146 24.88 -5.39 14.35
N ASP A 147 25.03 -4.36 13.52
CA ASP A 147 25.63 -3.09 13.93
C ASP A 147 25.12 -2.00 12.99
N LEU A 148 23.89 -1.58 13.30
CA LEU A 148 23.49 -0.19 13.14
C LEU A 148 23.91 0.53 14.42
N VAL A 149 24.98 1.32 14.34
CA VAL A 149 25.17 2.44 15.25
C VAL A 149 25.01 3.71 14.42
N ILE A 150 24.08 4.52 14.92
CA ILE A 150 23.55 5.80 14.40
C ILE A 150 24.67 6.73 13.93
#